data_AF-A0AAY4DVH7-F1
#
_entry.id   AF-A0AAY4DVH7-F1
#
_cell.length_a   1.000
_cell.length_b   1.000
_cell.length_c   1.000
_cell.angle_alpha   90.00
_cell.angle_beta   90.00
_cell.angle_gamma   90.00
#
_symmetry.space_group_name_H-M   'P 1'
#
loop_
_entity.id
_entity.type
_entity.pdbx_description
1 polymer ?
#
loop_
_entity_poly.entity_id
_entity_poly.type
_entity_poly.pdbx_seq_one_letter_code
_entity_poly.pdbx_strand_id
1 'polypeptide(L)'
;MDVPCNSTASCPDGTTCCKTKSGDWACCPFPEAVCCDDHEHCCPKGTTCDLQKDTCDGGNGHIPMLVKIPANKKYEGAHSGKL
;
A
#
# COMPACT_ATOMS: atom_id res chain seq x y z
N MET A 1 10.53 10.41 8.39
CA MET A 1 9.40 10.33 9.33
C MET A 1 8.44 9.26 8.79
N ASP A 2 7.37 9.00 9.53
CA ASP A 2 6.36 8.01 9.19
C ASP A 2 4.98 8.69 9.14
N VAL A 3 4.16 8.33 8.15
CA VAL A 3 2.75 8.73 8.07
C VAL A 3 1.88 7.70 8.80
N PRO A 4 1.02 8.12 9.75
CA PRO A 4 0.15 7.19 10.47
C PRO A 4 -0.98 6.68 9.57
N CYS A 5 -1.13 5.36 9.46
CA CYS A 5 -2.30 4.74 8.83
C CYS A 5 -3.46 4.64 9.83
N ASN A 6 -3.14 4.30 11.07
CA ASN A 6 -4.04 4.33 12.23
C ASN A 6 -3.20 4.41 13.52
N SER A 7 -3.80 4.05 14.66
CA SER A 7 -3.12 4.02 15.97
C SER A 7 -2.03 2.95 16.09
N THR A 8 -2.09 1.86 15.32
CA THR A 8 -1.19 0.70 15.44
C THR A 8 -0.26 0.50 14.24
N ALA A 9 -0.42 1.25 13.16
CA ALA A 9 0.34 1.12 11.93
C ALA A 9 0.74 2.47 11.32
N SER A 10 1.91 2.51 10.68
CA SER A 10 2.38 3.62 9.85
C SER A 10 3.06 3.11 8.58
N CYS A 11 3.22 4.03 7.64
CA CYS A 11 4.06 3.84 6.47
C CYS A 11 5.17 4.91 6.43
N PRO A 12 6.27 4.69 5.70
CA PRO A 12 7.30 5.72 5.52
C PRO A 12 6.75 7.01 4.90
N ASP A 13 7.42 8.14 5.10
CA ASP A 13 7.06 9.37 4.39
C ASP A 13 7.02 9.18 2.86
N GLY A 14 6.15 9.93 2.19
CA GLY A 14 5.99 9.86 0.73
C GLY A 14 5.22 8.62 0.24
N THR A 15 4.64 7.86 1.15
CA THR A 15 3.82 6.67 0.84
C THR A 15 2.35 6.90 1.19
N THR A 16 1.49 5.99 0.76
CA THR A 16 0.05 5.99 1.05
C THR A 16 -0.35 4.71 1.77
N CYS A 17 -1.15 4.84 2.82
CA CYS A 17 -1.72 3.71 3.55
C CYS A 17 -2.89 3.10 2.77
N CYS A 18 -2.78 1.82 2.42
CA CYS A 18 -3.81 1.06 1.73
C CYS A 18 -4.21 -0.16 2.56
N LYS A 19 -5.48 -0.58 2.43
CA LYS A 19 -5.97 -1.80 3.08
C LYS A 19 -5.52 -3.04 2.33
N THR A 20 -5.24 -4.10 3.09
CA THR A 20 -5.07 -5.46 2.59
C THR A 20 -6.41 -6.20 2.60
N LYS A 21 -6.44 -7.40 2.01
CA LYS A 21 -7.63 -8.26 1.98
C LYS A 21 -8.12 -8.66 3.38
N SER A 22 -7.22 -8.73 4.36
CA SER A 22 -7.57 -8.99 5.77
C SER A 22 -8.15 -7.78 6.50
N GLY A 23 -8.12 -6.59 5.88
CA GLY A 23 -8.48 -5.33 6.54
C GLY A 23 -7.34 -4.72 7.36
N ASP A 24 -6.13 -5.30 7.32
CA ASP A 24 -4.92 -4.70 7.87
C ASP A 24 -4.40 -3.56 6.98
N TRP A 25 -3.23 -3.00 7.32
CA TRP A 25 -2.59 -1.92 6.58
C TRP A 25 -1.32 -2.39 5.86
N ALA A 26 -1.14 -1.90 4.65
CA ALA A 26 0.09 -1.98 3.88
C ALA A 26 0.35 -0.62 3.21
N CYS A 27 1.55 -0.44 2.68
CA CYS A 27 2.01 0.83 2.14
C CYS A 27 2.15 0.77 0.63
N CYS A 28 1.73 1.83 -0.03
CA CYS A 28 2.00 2.08 -1.43
C CYS A 28 3.10 3.11 -1.54
N PRO A 29 4.21 2.84 -2.26
CA PRO A 29 5.37 3.73 -2.31
C PRO A 29 5.15 4.90 -3.30
N PHE A 30 3.93 5.43 -3.32
CA PHE A 30 3.55 6.64 -4.02
C PHE A 30 2.79 7.54 -3.06
N PRO A 31 3.00 8.86 -3.11
CA PRO A 31 2.13 9.80 -2.42
C PRO A 31 0.75 9.80 -3.11
N GLU A 32 -0.31 9.85 -2.31
CA GLU A 32 -1.70 9.88 -2.79
C GLU A 32 -2.03 8.75 -3.79
N ALA A 33 -1.51 7.55 -3.51
CA ALA A 33 -1.67 6.39 -4.36
C ALA A 33 -3.14 5.97 -4.49
N VAL A 34 -3.46 5.33 -5.62
CA VAL A 34 -4.71 4.61 -5.80
C VAL A 34 -4.53 3.19 -5.26
N CYS A 35 -5.28 2.86 -4.21
CA CYS A 35 -5.34 1.50 -3.68
C CYS A 35 -6.24 0.66 -4.60
N CYS A 36 -5.70 -0.36 -5.26
CA CYS A 36 -6.51 -1.21 -6.13
C CYS A 36 -7.41 -2.16 -5.33
N ASP A 37 -8.55 -2.54 -5.92
CA ASP A 37 -9.60 -3.37 -5.29
C ASP A 37 -9.20 -4.85 -5.13
N ASP A 38 -8.08 -5.28 -5.71
CA ASP A 38 -7.47 -6.57 -5.39
C ASP A 38 -6.90 -6.63 -3.98
N HIS A 39 -6.75 -5.47 -3.32
CA HIS A 39 -6.13 -5.31 -2.00
C HIS A 39 -4.67 -5.78 -1.91
N GLU A 40 -4.00 -5.99 -3.05
CA GLU A 40 -2.62 -6.45 -3.16
C GLU A 40 -1.72 -5.42 -3.86
N HIS A 41 -2.27 -4.69 -4.83
CA HIS A 41 -1.51 -3.74 -5.63
C HIS A 41 -2.00 -2.29 -5.49
N CYS A 42 -1.20 -1.38 -6.00
CA CYS A 42 -1.56 0.02 -6.09
C CYS A 42 -0.88 0.73 -7.24
N CYS A 43 -1.44 1.89 -7.53
CA CYS A 43 -1.06 2.72 -8.65
C CYS A 43 -0.73 4.15 -8.23
N PRO A 44 0.08 4.89 -9.01
CA PRO A 44 0.32 6.31 -8.76
C PRO A 44 -0.95 7.15 -8.86
N LYS A 45 -0.94 8.33 -8.23
CA LYS A 45 -2.03 9.31 -8.35
C LYS A 45 -2.36 9.61 -9.81
N GLY A 46 -3.67 9.69 -10.11
CA GLY A 46 -4.17 10.07 -11.43
C GLY A 46 -4.20 8.93 -12.47
N THR A 47 -3.99 7.69 -12.03
CA THR A 47 -4.14 6.48 -12.85
C THR A 47 -5.29 5.62 -12.35
N THR A 48 -5.70 4.63 -13.14
CA THR A 48 -6.77 3.68 -12.81
C THR A 48 -6.22 2.25 -12.83
N CYS A 49 -6.64 1.42 -11.87
CA CYS A 49 -6.23 0.02 -11.83
C CYS A 49 -6.99 -0.80 -12.89
N ASP A 50 -6.30 -1.36 -13.88
CA ASP A 50 -6.80 -2.42 -14.76
C ASP A 50 -6.38 -3.79 -14.22
N LEU A 51 -7.24 -4.37 -13.37
CA LEU A 51 -7.02 -5.67 -12.73
C LEU A 51 -7.01 -6.86 -13.69
N GLN A 52 -7.43 -6.68 -14.95
CA GLN A 52 -7.37 -7.76 -15.95
C GLN A 52 -5.99 -7.84 -16.60
N LYS A 53 -5.30 -6.70 -16.71
CA LYS A 53 -3.97 -6.60 -17.31
C LYS A 53 -2.85 -6.41 -16.29
N ASP A 54 -3.19 -6.27 -15.01
CA ASP A 54 -2.27 -5.92 -13.93
C ASP A 54 -1.51 -4.61 -14.23
N THR A 55 -2.21 -3.61 -14.78
CA THR A 55 -1.64 -2.30 -15.12
C THR A 55 -2.35 -1.11 -14.45
N CYS A 56 -1.60 -0.05 -14.22
CA CYS A 56 -2.10 1.29 -13.94
C CYS A 56 -2.24 2.05 -15.25
N ASP A 57 -3.46 2.34 -15.66
CA ASP A 57 -3.77 3.03 -16.90
C ASP A 57 -3.92 4.53 -16.64
N GLY A 58 -3.26 5.37 -17.45
CA GLY A 58 -3.33 6.83 -17.33
C GLY A 58 -3.11 7.54 -18.65
N GLY A 59 -3.14 8.88 -18.63
CA GLY A 59 -3.04 9.71 -19.84
C GLY A 59 -1.74 9.54 -20.64
N ASN A 60 -0.68 9.00 -20.02
CA ASN A 60 0.62 8.79 -20.64
C ASN A 60 0.92 7.31 -20.97
N GLY A 61 -0.09 6.43 -20.93
CA GLY A 61 0.06 5.00 -21.20
C GLY A 61 -0.26 4.12 -19.98
N HIS A 62 0.22 2.88 -20.02
CA HIS A 62 0.03 1.89 -18.95
C HIS A 62 1.38 1.49 -18.37
N ILE A 63 1.43 1.35 -17.05
CA ILE A 63 2.57 0.81 -16.31
C ILE A 63 2.10 -0.38 -15.48
N PRO A 64 2.96 -1.37 -15.17
CA PRO A 64 2.57 -2.45 -14.26
C PRO A 64 2.12 -1.90 -12.90
N MET A 65 1.12 -2.55 -12.30
CA MET A 65 0.76 -2.24 -10.91
C MET A 65 1.91 -2.60 -9.97
N LEU A 66 1.99 -1.87 -8.86
CA LEU A 66 3.01 -2.12 -7.86
C LEU A 66 2.43 -2.87 -6.67
N VAL A 67 3.11 -3.91 -6.22
CA VAL A 67 2.74 -4.67 -5.01
C VAL A 67 2.91 -3.77 -3.78
N LYS A 68 1.92 -3.78 -2.90
CA LYS A 68 2.00 -3.09 -1.60
C LYS A 68 3.15 -3.66 -0.76
N ILE A 69 3.84 -2.82 0.00
CA ILE A 69 4.85 -3.25 0.98
C ILE A 69 4.24 -3.30 2.39
N PRO A 70 4.78 -4.09 3.34
CA PRO A 70 4.26 -4.15 4.70
C PRO A 70 4.26 -2.79 5.41
N ALA A 71 3.24 -2.52 6.21
CA ALA A 71 3.23 -1.36 7.10
C ALA A 71 4.10 -1.60 8.34
N ASN A 72 4.68 -0.51 8.86
CA ASN A 72 5.36 -0.52 10.15
C ASN A 72 4.32 -0.69 11.25
N LYS A 73 4.48 -1.70 12.10
CA LYS A 73 3.62 -1.88 13.27
C LYS A 73 4.18 -1.07 14.44
N LYS A 74 3.36 -0.16 14.97
CA LYS A 74 3.68 0.66 16.14
C LYS A 74 3.60 -0.10 17.47
N TYR A 75 2.98 -1.28 17.46
CA TYR A 75 2.76 -2.13 18.63
C TYR A 75 3.30 -3.56 18.42
N GLU A 76 4.50 -3.72 17.86
CA GLU A 76 5.22 -5.00 17.90
C GLU A 76 6.71 -4.77 18.18
N GLY A 77 7.00 -4.44 19.45
CA GLY A 77 8.35 -4.44 20.03
C GLY A 77 8.57 -5.53 21.09
N ALA A 78 7.67 -6.52 21.24
CA ALA A 78 7.87 -7.68 22.11
C ALA A 78 7.00 -8.86 21.67
N HIS A 79 7.54 -10.07 21.77
CA HIS A 79 6.98 -11.36 21.34
C HIS A 79 7.32 -11.82 19.91
N SER A 80 8.61 -11.79 19.56
CA SER A 80 9.19 -13.04 19.02
C SER A 80 9.33 -14.03 20.18
N GLY A 81 8.21 -14.63 20.58
CA GLY A 81 8.22 -15.86 21.35
C GLY A 81 8.45 -17.00 20.37
N LYS A 82 9.71 -17.25 20.02
CA LYS A 82 10.12 -18.51 19.42
C LYS A 82 10.37 -19.45 20.61
N LEU A 83 9.41 -20.34 20.88
CA LEU A 83 9.71 -21.58 21.60
C LEU A 83 10.59 -22.47 20.70
#